data_AF-A0A354PCL5-F1
#
_entry.id   AF-A0A354PCL5-F1
#
_cell.length_a   1.000
_cell.length_b   1.000
_cell.length_c   1.000
_cell.angle_alpha   90.00
_cell.angle_beta   90.00
_cell.angle_gamma   90.00
#
_symmetry.space_group_name_H-M   'P 1'
#
loop_
_entity.id
_entity.type
_entity.pdbx_description
1 polymer ?
#
loop_
_entity_poly.entity_id
_entity_poly.type
_entity_poly.pdbx_seq_one_letter_code
_entity_poly.pdbx_strand_id
1 'polypeptide(L)'
;MASLVIKIDPETVDEDGFVSIWNVAATTMGGKTELARVLASKMLGFLCKHQCDFVFASSTDANYLDQWFERDTSLLYDWSPASEKVDVVTQHAQVPAKALVRFLKEKKFDATKNYSPRRADRVQWFSDLWCIG
;
A
#
# COMPACT_ATOMS: atom_id res chain seq x y z
N MET A 1 17.94 -15.53 -8.49
CA MET A 1 17.56 -14.17 -8.05
C MET A 1 17.30 -14.22 -6.57
N ALA A 2 17.93 -13.35 -5.77
CA ALA A 2 17.76 -13.34 -4.32
C ALA A 2 16.29 -13.01 -3.97
N SER A 3 15.72 -13.75 -3.01
CA SER A 3 14.39 -13.46 -2.46
C SER A 3 14.44 -12.11 -1.77
N LEU A 4 13.64 -11.13 -2.22
CA LEU A 4 13.49 -9.85 -1.54
C LEU A 4 12.97 -10.08 -0.12
N VAL A 5 13.69 -9.59 0.89
CA VAL A 5 13.26 -9.62 2.28
C VAL A 5 12.58 -8.30 2.61
N ILE A 6 11.30 -8.34 2.94
CA ILE A 6 10.55 -7.17 3.40
C ILE A 6 11.10 -6.71 4.74
N LYS A 7 11.41 -5.40 4.85
CA LYS A 7 11.96 -4.78 6.05
C LYS A 7 10.95 -3.78 6.62
N ILE A 8 10.84 -3.77 7.93
CA ILE A 8 10.09 -2.76 8.68
C ILE A 8 11.09 -2.07 9.60
N ASP A 9 11.13 -0.74 9.53
CA ASP A 9 11.93 0.07 10.43
C ASP A 9 11.10 0.36 11.69
N PRO A 10 11.53 -0.09 12.89
CA PRO A 10 10.82 0.18 14.12
C PRO A 10 10.55 1.67 14.37
N GLU A 11 11.38 2.57 13.87
CA GLU A 11 11.20 4.03 14.03
C GLU A 11 10.03 4.59 13.19
N THR A 12 9.60 3.84 12.18
CA THR A 12 8.47 4.20 11.30
C THR A 12 7.15 3.55 11.72
N VAL A 13 7.18 2.73 12.76
CA VAL A 13 6.01 2.09 13.36
C VAL A 13 5.50 2.99 14.48
N ASP A 14 4.23 3.34 14.46
CA ASP A 14 3.63 4.18 15.51
C ASP A 14 3.42 3.41 16.82
N GLU A 15 2.91 4.11 17.83
CA GLU A 15 2.67 3.56 19.17
C GLU A 15 1.66 2.39 19.21
N ASP A 16 0.76 2.33 18.22
CA ASP A 16 -0.26 1.29 18.07
C ASP A 16 0.22 0.12 17.19
N GLY A 17 1.41 0.21 16.61
CA GLY A 17 2.02 -0.84 15.79
C GLY A 17 1.65 -0.77 14.31
N PHE A 18 1.14 0.35 13.83
CA PHE A 18 0.83 0.60 12.43
C PHE A 18 2.02 1.24 11.69
N VAL A 19 2.06 0.98 10.38
CA VAL A 19 3.05 1.53 9.47
C VAL A 19 2.42 1.72 8.09
N SER A 20 2.83 2.76 7.37
CA SER A 20 2.35 2.97 6.00
C SER A 20 2.97 1.97 5.03
N ILE A 21 2.21 1.58 4.01
CA ILE A 21 2.74 0.73 2.92
C ILE A 21 3.98 1.40 2.29
N TRP A 22 3.97 2.73 2.18
CA TRP A 22 5.11 3.51 1.67
C TRP A 22 6.37 3.32 2.53
N ASN A 23 6.26 3.45 3.86
CA ASN A 23 7.41 3.32 4.77
C ASN A 23 8.02 1.91 4.68
N VAL A 24 7.19 0.87 4.61
CA VAL A 24 7.68 -0.51 4.42
C VAL A 24 8.45 -0.64 3.09
N ALA A 25 7.91 -0.07 2.01
CA ALA A 25 8.56 -0.12 0.70
C ALA A 25 9.87 0.67 0.66
N ALA A 26 9.87 1.88 1.23
CA ALA A 26 11.03 2.77 1.32
C ALA A 26 12.15 2.13 2.13
N THR A 27 11.85 1.61 3.32
CA THR A 27 12.82 0.91 4.18
C THR A 27 13.38 -0.33 3.48
N THR A 28 12.52 -1.12 2.82
CA THR A 28 12.95 -2.31 2.08
C THR A 28 13.94 -1.94 0.95
N MET A 29 13.73 -0.79 0.30
CA MET A 29 14.54 -0.32 -0.83
C MET A 29 15.69 0.62 -0.43
N GLY A 30 15.92 0.83 0.88
CA GLY A 30 16.99 1.69 1.38
C GLY A 30 16.79 3.16 1.03
N GLY A 31 15.56 3.66 1.11
CA GLY A 31 15.21 5.07 0.89
C GLY A 31 15.19 5.52 -0.57
N LYS A 32 15.38 4.62 -1.53
CA LYS A 32 15.37 4.94 -2.96
C LYS A 32 13.95 5.09 -3.49
N THR A 33 13.47 6.33 -3.63
CA THR A 33 12.09 6.67 -4.02
C THR A 33 11.56 5.89 -5.22
N GLU A 34 12.30 5.85 -6.33
CA GLU A 34 11.85 5.14 -7.54
C GLU A 34 11.66 3.63 -7.31
N LEU A 35 12.55 3.00 -6.55
CA LEU A 35 12.44 1.58 -6.22
C LEU A 35 11.35 1.34 -5.18
N ALA A 36 11.18 2.27 -4.24
CA ALA A 36 10.11 2.24 -3.24
C ALA A 36 8.74 2.31 -3.92
N ARG A 37 8.54 3.23 -4.87
CA ARG A 37 7.32 3.33 -5.68
C ARG A 37 7.01 2.05 -6.43
N VAL A 38 8.03 1.43 -7.05
CA VAL A 38 7.88 0.14 -7.73
C VAL A 38 7.41 -0.96 -6.76
N LEU A 39 7.96 -1.02 -5.54
CA LEU A 39 7.55 -2.00 -4.55
C LEU A 39 6.17 -1.69 -3.95
N ALA A 40 5.89 -0.42 -3.64
CA ALA A 40 4.62 0.05 -3.11
C ALA A 40 3.46 -0.22 -4.09
N SER A 41 3.66 0.04 -5.38
CA SER A 41 2.72 -0.32 -6.46
C SER A 41 2.37 -1.81 -6.44
N LYS A 42 3.39 -2.68 -6.30
CA LYS A 42 3.21 -4.14 -6.24
C LYS A 42 2.50 -4.57 -4.96
N MET A 43 2.85 -3.99 -3.81
CA MET A 43 2.18 -4.26 -2.54
C MET A 43 0.72 -3.86 -2.59
N LEU A 44 0.43 -2.64 -3.05
CA LEU A 44 -0.93 -2.12 -3.18
C LEU A 44 -1.80 -3.02 -4.08
N GLY A 45 -1.28 -3.38 -5.26
CA GLY A 45 -1.96 -4.28 -6.18
C GLY A 45 -2.16 -5.69 -5.60
N PHE A 46 -1.20 -6.20 -4.83
CA PHE A 46 -1.30 -7.50 -4.17
C PHE A 46 -2.34 -7.51 -3.06
N LEU A 47 -2.32 -6.51 -2.17
CA LEU A 47 -3.26 -6.39 -1.06
C LEU A 47 -4.70 -6.28 -1.57
N CYS A 48 -4.92 -5.43 -2.58
CA CYS A 48 -6.22 -5.32 -3.25
C CYS A 48 -6.66 -6.64 -3.89
N LYS A 49 -5.79 -7.29 -4.68
CA LYS A 49 -6.09 -8.58 -5.33
C LYS A 49 -6.47 -9.68 -4.34
N HIS A 50 -5.93 -9.62 -3.12
CA HIS A 50 -6.21 -10.57 -2.06
C HIS A 50 -7.21 -10.07 -1.02
N GLN A 51 -7.90 -8.95 -1.30
CA GLN A 51 -8.93 -8.34 -0.45
C GLN A 51 -8.48 -8.18 1.01
N CYS A 52 -7.29 -7.63 1.23
CA CYS A 52 -6.79 -7.33 2.56
C CYS A 52 -7.72 -6.34 3.28
N ASP A 53 -8.20 -6.70 4.46
CA ASP A 53 -9.29 -6.04 5.19
C ASP A 53 -8.83 -5.23 6.41
N PHE A 54 -7.51 -5.12 6.62
CA PHE A 54 -6.91 -4.40 7.75
C PHE A 54 -6.11 -3.17 7.30
N VAL A 55 -6.34 -2.69 6.07
CA VAL A 55 -5.81 -1.39 5.66
C VAL A 55 -6.61 -0.31 6.39
N PHE A 56 -5.89 0.58 7.04
CA PHE A 56 -6.41 1.66 7.83
C PHE A 56 -6.01 3.00 7.21
N ALA A 57 -6.92 3.96 7.21
CA ALA A 57 -6.61 5.36 6.95
C ALA A 57 -7.24 6.19 8.06
N SER A 58 -6.51 7.18 8.58
CA SER A 58 -7.11 8.09 9.54
C SER A 58 -8.26 8.86 8.91
N SER A 59 -9.21 9.36 9.69
CA SER A 59 -10.25 10.27 9.17
C SER A 59 -9.68 11.46 8.40
N THR A 60 -8.51 11.97 8.79
CA THR A 60 -7.81 13.06 8.08
C THR A 60 -7.24 12.61 6.74
N ASP A 61 -6.59 11.45 6.72
CA ASP A 61 -6.01 10.86 5.50
C ASP A 61 -7.09 10.47 4.50
N ALA A 62 -8.21 9.90 4.96
CA ALA A 62 -9.34 9.55 4.13
C ALA A 62 -9.92 10.79 3.42
N ASN A 63 -10.17 11.87 4.17
CA ASN A 63 -10.61 13.15 3.61
C ASN A 63 -9.61 13.72 2.59
N TYR A 64 -8.31 13.58 2.83
CA TYR A 64 -7.28 14.01 1.90
C TYR A 64 -7.29 13.20 0.59
N LEU A 65 -7.44 11.88 0.69
CA LEU A 65 -7.54 10.98 -0.46
C LEU A 65 -8.82 11.26 -1.25
N ASP A 66 -9.94 11.56 -0.59
CA ASP A 66 -11.20 11.93 -1.24
C ASP A 66 -11.04 13.24 -2.04
N GLN A 67 -10.44 14.28 -1.46
CA GLN A 67 -10.15 15.53 -2.17
C GLN A 67 -9.24 15.31 -3.39
N TRP A 68 -8.27 14.40 -3.29
CA TRP A 68 -7.44 14.00 -4.42
C TRP A 68 -8.26 13.30 -5.50
N PHE A 69 -9.14 12.38 -5.11
CA PHE A 69 -9.98 11.61 -6.02
C PHE A 69 -10.99 12.50 -6.76
N GLU A 70 -11.58 13.49 -6.08
CA GLU A 70 -12.47 14.48 -6.71
C GLU A 70 -11.78 15.28 -7.81
N ARG A 71 -10.48 15.57 -7.64
CA ARG A 71 -9.67 16.28 -8.64
C ARG A 71 -9.21 15.36 -9.76
N ASP A 72 -8.81 14.14 -9.43
CA ASP A 72 -8.34 13.14 -10.38
C ASP A 72 -8.77 11.73 -9.96
N THR A 73 -9.85 11.25 -10.59
CA THR A 73 -10.40 9.92 -10.31
C THR A 73 -9.43 8.77 -10.57
N SER A 74 -8.36 9.01 -11.34
CA SER A 74 -7.33 8.00 -11.57
C SER A 74 -6.48 7.66 -10.37
N LEU A 75 -6.60 8.38 -9.25
CA LEU A 75 -6.02 7.99 -7.96
C LEU A 75 -6.27 6.52 -7.61
N LEU A 76 -7.48 6.01 -7.87
CA LEU A 76 -7.86 4.63 -7.52
C LEU A 76 -7.50 3.57 -8.58
N TYR A 77 -6.94 3.96 -9.74
CA TYR A 77 -6.65 3.00 -10.79
C TYR A 77 -5.34 3.20 -11.58
N ASP A 78 -4.65 4.32 -11.42
CA ASP A 78 -3.28 4.50 -11.90
C ASP A 78 -2.28 4.17 -10.78
N TRP A 79 -2.14 2.87 -10.54
CA TRP A 79 -1.14 2.33 -9.60
C TRP A 79 0.09 1.81 -10.34
N SER A 80 0.44 2.42 -11.47
CA SER A 80 1.63 2.04 -12.21
C SER A 80 2.89 2.48 -11.46
N PRO A 81 4.03 1.76 -11.59
CA PRO A 81 5.28 2.16 -10.95
C PRO A 81 5.82 3.55 -11.34
N ALA A 82 5.28 4.16 -12.40
CA ALA A 82 5.65 5.50 -12.85
C ALA A 82 4.72 6.60 -12.29
N SER A 83 3.63 6.23 -11.62
CA SER A 83 2.63 7.17 -11.15
C SER A 83 2.89 7.61 -9.71
N GLU A 84 2.95 8.92 -9.49
CA GLU A 84 3.04 9.52 -8.15
C GLU A 84 1.82 9.21 -7.27
N LYS A 85 0.70 8.81 -7.88
CA LYS A 85 -0.51 8.39 -7.16
C LYS A 85 -0.28 7.18 -6.28
N VAL A 86 0.70 6.34 -6.63
CA VAL A 86 1.14 5.24 -5.76
C VAL A 86 1.68 5.80 -4.45
N ASP A 87 2.51 6.82 -4.51
CA ASP A 87 3.11 7.45 -3.33
C ASP A 87 1.99 8.05 -2.46
N VAL A 88 1.09 8.82 -3.07
CA VAL A 88 -0.06 9.43 -2.40
C VAL A 88 -0.89 8.38 -1.67
N VAL A 89 -1.36 7.34 -2.36
CA VAL A 89 -2.23 6.32 -1.75
C VAL A 89 -1.49 5.54 -0.66
N THR A 90 -0.23 5.15 -0.91
CA THR A 90 0.50 4.25 0.00
C THR A 90 1.11 4.94 1.22
N GLN A 91 1.28 6.27 1.20
CA GLN A 91 1.63 7.05 2.39
C GLN A 91 0.48 7.13 3.39
N HIS A 92 -0.76 7.10 2.90
CA HIS A 92 -1.99 7.19 3.67
C HIS A 92 -2.66 5.84 3.95
N ALA A 93 -2.09 4.75 3.43
CA ALA A 93 -2.52 3.38 3.68
C ALA A 93 -1.70 2.76 4.82
N GLN A 94 -2.21 2.85 6.03
CA GLN A 94 -1.62 2.24 7.22
C GLN A 94 -2.01 0.77 7.33
N VAL A 95 -1.14 -0.05 7.90
CA VAL A 95 -1.41 -1.46 8.20
C VAL A 95 -0.72 -1.86 9.49
N PRO A 96 -1.27 -2.80 10.29
CA PRO A 96 -0.54 -3.36 11.42
C PRO A 96 0.71 -4.09 10.93
N ALA A 97 1.89 -3.66 11.36
CA ALA A 97 3.18 -4.10 10.83
C ALA A 97 3.33 -5.64 10.84
N LYS A 98 2.95 -6.28 11.95
CA LYS A 98 3.00 -7.74 12.11
C LYS A 98 1.99 -8.46 11.21
N ALA A 99 0.80 -7.91 11.05
CA ALA A 99 -0.25 -8.49 10.21
C ALA A 99 0.16 -8.45 8.74
N LEU A 100 0.73 -7.33 8.27
CA LEU A 100 1.24 -7.21 6.90
C LEU A 100 2.27 -8.28 6.59
N VAL A 101 3.32 -8.43 7.42
CA VAL A 101 4.39 -9.42 7.17
C VAL A 101 3.83 -10.83 7.12
N ARG A 102 2.92 -11.17 8.05
CA ARG A 102 2.25 -12.46 8.07
C ARG A 102 1.42 -12.69 6.80
N PHE A 103 0.63 -11.71 6.39
CA PHE A 103 -0.22 -11.78 5.21
C PHE A 103 0.59 -11.95 3.93
N LEU A 104 1.65 -11.15 3.73
CA LEU A 104 2.55 -11.26 2.58
C LEU A 104 3.18 -12.65 2.50
N LYS A 105 3.58 -13.23 3.64
CA LYS A 105 4.15 -14.58 3.71
C LYS A 105 3.11 -15.65 3.38
N GLU A 106 1.94 -15.62 4.02
CA GLU A 106 0.88 -16.62 3.85
C GLU A 106 0.33 -16.63 2.42
N LYS A 107 0.11 -15.45 1.83
CA LYS A 107 -0.36 -15.29 0.46
C LYS A 107 0.77 -15.39 -0.59
N LYS A 108 2.02 -15.65 -0.15
CA LYS A 108 3.20 -15.86 -1.01
C LYS A 108 3.46 -14.68 -1.95
N PHE A 109 3.51 -13.48 -1.39
CA PHE A 109 3.89 -12.27 -2.12
C PHE A 109 5.23 -12.46 -2.85
N ASP A 110 5.28 -12.03 -4.10
CA ASP A 110 6.44 -12.10 -4.96
C ASP A 110 6.65 -10.75 -5.64
N ALA A 111 7.66 -10.01 -5.18
CA ALA A 111 7.99 -8.70 -5.69
C ALA A 111 8.47 -8.69 -7.16
N THR A 112 8.66 -9.85 -7.79
CA THR A 112 8.96 -9.92 -9.24
C THR A 112 7.70 -9.94 -10.10
N LYS A 113 6.55 -10.28 -9.51
CA LYS A 113 5.27 -10.37 -10.22
C LYS A 113 4.60 -9.00 -10.36
N ASN A 114 3.77 -8.89 -11.41
CA ASN A 114 2.85 -7.79 -11.57
C ASN A 114 1.49 -8.17 -10.97
N TYR A 115 0.96 -7.29 -10.12
CA TYR A 115 -0.36 -7.44 -9.52
C TYR A 115 -1.25 -6.30 -10.01
N SER A 116 -2.10 -6.60 -11.00
CA SER A 116 -3.02 -5.63 -11.60
C SER A 116 -4.47 -6.05 -11.38
N PRO A 117 -5.07 -5.74 -10.21
CA PRO A 117 -6.49 -5.94 -9.98
C PRO A 117 -7.31 -5.05 -10.94
N ARG A 118 -8.55 -5.45 -11.26
CA ARG A 118 -9.42 -4.67 -12.16
C ARG A 118 -9.80 -3.35 -11.50
N ARG A 119 -10.11 -2.33 -12.29
CA ARG A 119 -10.54 -1.02 -11.77
C ARG A 119 -11.71 -1.15 -10.77
N ALA A 120 -12.71 -1.97 -11.07
CA ALA A 120 -13.84 -2.22 -10.18
C ALA A 120 -13.39 -2.82 -8.83
N ASP A 121 -12.47 -3.79 -8.85
CA ASP A 121 -11.95 -4.43 -7.63
C ASP A 121 -11.20 -3.42 -6.75
N ARG A 122 -10.49 -2.46 -7.36
CA ARG A 122 -9.77 -1.40 -6.63
C ARG A 122 -10.72 -0.44 -5.94
N VAL A 123 -11.73 0.04 -6.67
CA VAL A 123 -12.76 0.95 -6.13
C VAL A 123 -13.50 0.28 -4.98
N GLN A 124 -13.94 -0.96 -5.19
CA GLN A 124 -14.63 -1.73 -4.16
C GLN A 124 -13.75 -1.95 -2.93
N TRP A 125 -12.50 -2.38 -3.12
CA TRP A 125 -11.58 -2.60 -2.01
C TRP A 125 -11.30 -1.33 -1.20
N PHE A 126 -11.11 -0.20 -1.87
CA PHE A 126 -10.92 1.09 -1.21
C PHE A 126 -12.16 1.57 -0.46
N SER A 127 -13.35 1.43 -1.06
CA SER A 127 -14.60 1.99 -0.51
C SER A 127 -15.21 1.10 0.58
N ASP A 128 -15.06 -0.22 0.47
CA ASP A 128 -15.82 -1.17 1.30
C ASP A 128 -14.96 -1.85 2.37
N LEU A 129 -13.63 -1.96 2.17
CA LEU A 129 -12.76 -2.79 3.01
C LEU A 129 -11.70 -2.00 3.78
N TRP A 130 -11.44 -0.75 3.44
CA TRP A 130 -10.55 0.08 4.25
C TRP A 130 -11.25 0.51 5.53
N CYS A 131 -10.55 0.35 6.64
CA CYS A 131 -10.99 0.86 7.93
C CYS A 131 -10.68 2.36 8.00
N ILE A 132 -11.72 3.17 8.18
CA ILE A 132 -11.59 4.62 8.39
C ILE A 132 -11.88 4.91 9.86
N GLY A 133 -10.96 5.59 10.55
CA GLY A 133 -11.08 5.90 11.98
C GLY A 133 -10.29 7.12 12.39
#